data_AF-A0A2G2AQ71-F1
#
_entry.id   AF-A0A2G2AQ71-F1
#
_cell.length_a   1.000
_cell.length_b   1.000
_cell.length_c   1.000
_cell.angle_alpha   90.00
_cell.angle_beta   90.00
_cell.angle_gamma   90.00
#
_symmetry.space_group_name_H-M   'P 1'
#
loop_
_entity.id
_entity.type
_entity.pdbx_description
1 polymer ?
#
loop_
_entity_poly.entity_id
_entity_poly.type
_entity_poly.pdbx_seq_one_letter_code
_entity_poly.pdbx_strand_id
1 'polypeptide(L)'
;MTPEKKLELLLEEAGWGGKAKLAKYLNVSPVYVTRWVTDDNYSIPRDKVVDIELYFKLSQGTLLSLGISTQIRTIPLIGLASCGIPQEYDLNGYEAVPIGEELYHEGMYAVRAEGDSMSPKINNNSLVYCRTNMQIDSGNIVHYSIN
;
A
#
# COMPACT_ATOMS: atom_id res chain seq x y z
N MET A 1 7.40 -13.92 7.21
CA MET A 1 8.64 -13.72 6.44
C MET A 1 9.63 -13.01 7.34
N THR A 2 10.89 -13.47 7.44
CA THR A 2 11.91 -12.82 8.29
C THR A 2 12.43 -11.54 7.63
N PRO A 3 12.89 -10.53 8.40
CA PRO A 3 13.49 -9.30 7.87
C PRO A 3 14.63 -9.55 6.88
N GLU A 4 15.41 -10.59 7.11
CA GLU A 4 16.54 -11.02 6.27
C GLU A 4 16.06 -11.48 4.89
N LYS A 5 14.99 -12.28 4.84
CA LYS A 5 14.36 -12.71 3.58
C LYS A 5 13.69 -11.57 2.83
N LYS A 6 13.16 -10.57 3.55
CA LYS A 6 12.65 -9.34 2.91
C LYS A 6 13.77 -8.55 2.26
N LEU A 7 14.89 -8.41 2.96
CA LEU A 7 16.08 -7.75 2.42
C LEU A 7 16.62 -8.48 1.19
N GLU A 8 16.60 -9.82 1.19
CA GLU A 8 16.95 -10.62 0.02
C GLU A 8 16.11 -10.27 -1.21
N LEU A 9 14.78 -10.28 -1.08
CA LEU A 9 13.86 -9.93 -2.17
C LEU A 9 14.09 -8.50 -2.69
N LEU A 10 14.25 -7.52 -1.80
CA LEU A 10 14.54 -6.14 -2.18
C LEU A 10 15.88 -6.00 -2.93
N LEU A 11 16.86 -6.83 -2.57
CA LEU A 11 18.16 -6.86 -3.25
C LEU A 11 18.09 -7.56 -4.61
N GLU A 12 17.21 -8.55 -4.78
CA GLU A 12 16.92 -9.18 -6.06
C GLU A 12 16.21 -8.20 -7.02
N GLU A 13 15.19 -7.48 -6.52
CA GLU A 13 14.50 -6.42 -7.27
C GLU A 13 15.44 -5.29 -7.70
N ALA A 14 16.43 -4.94 -6.87
CA ALA A 14 17.43 -3.92 -7.17
C ALA A 14 18.44 -4.34 -8.26
N GLY A 15 18.46 -5.61 -8.66
CA GLY A 15 19.28 -6.15 -9.73
C GLY A 15 20.79 -6.16 -9.46
N TRP A 16 21.59 -6.26 -10.53
CA TRP A 16 23.03 -6.48 -10.43
C TRP A 16 23.74 -5.33 -9.68
N GLY A 17 24.46 -5.69 -8.61
CA GLY A 17 25.20 -4.76 -7.76
C GLY A 17 24.38 -4.13 -6.63
N GLY A 18 23.12 -4.54 -6.41
CA GLY A 18 22.29 -4.04 -5.29
C GLY A 18 22.99 -4.15 -3.93
N LYS A 19 23.65 -5.28 -3.65
CA LYS A 19 24.41 -5.52 -2.40
C LYS A 19 25.56 -4.53 -2.21
N ALA A 20 26.31 -4.25 -3.28
CA ALA A 20 27.45 -3.31 -3.23
C ALA A 20 26.99 -1.85 -3.08
N LYS A 21 25.88 -1.47 -3.73
CA LYS A 21 25.28 -0.14 -3.61
C LYS A 21 24.74 0.11 -2.21
N LEU A 22 24.01 -0.87 -1.66
CA LEU A 22 23.50 -0.80 -0.29
C LEU A 22 24.64 -0.72 0.73
N ALA A 23 25.68 -1.54 0.58
CA ALA A 23 26.85 -1.51 1.46
C ALA A 23 27.54 -0.14 1.48
N LYS A 24 27.67 0.49 0.30
CA LYS A 24 28.23 1.85 0.17
C LYS A 24 27.35 2.91 0.85
N TYR A 25 26.02 2.79 0.74
CA TYR A 25 25.09 3.70 1.40
C TYR A 25 25.12 3.59 2.93
N LEU A 26 25.15 2.35 3.45
CA LEU A 26 25.17 2.06 4.88
C LEU A 26 26.54 2.27 5.56
N ASN A 27 27.57 2.57 4.76
CA ASN A 27 28.97 2.63 5.17
C ASN A 27 29.45 1.35 5.87
N VAL A 28 29.08 0.19 5.32
CA VAL A 28 29.47 -1.14 5.83
C VAL A 28 30.21 -1.93 4.74
N SER A 29 31.00 -2.93 5.16
CA SER A 29 31.61 -3.86 4.21
C SER A 29 30.53 -4.68 3.47
N PRO A 30 30.64 -4.89 2.15
CA PRO A 30 29.72 -5.73 1.37
C PRO A 30 29.57 -7.17 1.88
N VAL A 31 30.56 -7.64 2.63
CA VAL A 31 30.53 -8.95 3.29
C VAL A 31 29.42 -9.02 4.33
N TYR A 32 29.16 -7.95 5.08
CA TYR A 32 28.10 -7.91 6.08
C TYR A 32 26.72 -7.99 5.44
N VAL A 33 26.49 -7.23 4.37
CA VAL A 33 25.22 -7.27 3.62
C VAL A 33 24.96 -8.67 3.06
N THR A 34 26.02 -9.35 2.59
CA THR A 34 25.89 -10.75 2.15
C THR A 34 25.51 -11.67 3.32
N ARG A 35 26.21 -11.56 4.46
CA ARG A 35 25.96 -12.40 5.64
C ARG A 35 24.56 -12.23 6.22
N TRP A 36 24.03 -11.00 6.26
CA TRP A 36 22.65 -10.75 6.72
C TRP A 36 21.58 -11.45 5.89
N VAL A 37 21.89 -11.80 4.64
CA VAL A 37 20.96 -12.47 3.73
C VAL A 37 21.18 -13.98 3.72
N THR A 38 22.44 -14.44 3.81
CA THR A 38 22.79 -15.85 3.60
C THR A 38 23.00 -16.66 4.87
N ASP A 39 23.34 -16.03 6.00
CA ASP A 39 23.70 -16.71 7.24
C ASP A 39 22.63 -16.44 8.31
N ASP A 40 21.90 -17.49 8.71
CA ASP A 40 20.85 -17.42 9.72
C ASP A 40 21.37 -16.99 11.11
N ASN A 41 22.68 -17.02 11.35
CA ASN A 41 23.29 -16.55 12.59
C ASN A 41 23.58 -15.04 12.60
N TYR A 42 23.41 -14.35 11.46
CA TYR A 42 23.69 -12.93 11.33
C TYR A 42 22.41 -12.14 11.11
N SER A 43 21.96 -11.46 12.16
CA SER A 43 20.83 -10.54 12.08
C SER A 43 21.25 -9.14 11.61
N ILE A 44 20.32 -8.43 10.98
CA ILE A 44 20.49 -7.03 10.61
C ILE A 44 20.59 -6.18 11.88
N PRO A 45 21.66 -5.36 12.04
CA PRO A 45 21.77 -4.43 13.16
C PRO A 45 20.59 -3.45 13.18
N ARG A 46 19.98 -3.22 14.36
CA ARG A 46 18.78 -2.37 14.49
C ARG A 46 19.01 -0.93 14.04
N ASP A 47 20.22 -0.41 14.25
CA ASP A 47 20.65 0.91 13.80
C ASP A 47 20.64 1.03 12.27
N LYS A 48 20.84 -0.08 11.55
CA LYS A 48 20.85 -0.11 10.08
C LYS A 48 19.50 -0.35 9.46
N VAL A 49 18.52 -0.85 10.22
CA VAL A 49 17.15 -1.10 9.71
C VAL A 49 16.54 0.17 9.13
N VAL A 50 16.61 1.29 9.85
CA VAL A 50 16.03 2.57 9.41
C VAL A 50 16.73 3.07 8.15
N ASP A 51 18.06 2.96 8.09
CA ASP A 51 18.83 3.38 6.92
C ASP A 51 18.51 2.52 5.69
N ILE A 52 18.31 1.21 5.87
CA ILE A 52 17.87 0.28 4.82
C ILE A 52 16.48 0.66 4.31
N GLU A 53 15.53 0.91 5.22
CA GLU A 53 14.18 1.33 4.87
C GLU A 53 14.20 2.65 4.07
N LEU A 54 14.99 3.63 4.50
CA LEU A 54 15.17 4.89 3.78
C LEU A 54 15.78 4.69 2.38
N TYR A 55 16.79 3.83 2.24
CA TYR A 55 17.43 3.53 0.96
C TYR A 55 16.43 2.94 -0.06
N PHE A 56 15.58 2.02 0.39
CA PHE A 56 14.55 1.40 -0.44
C PHE A 56 13.24 2.21 -0.52
N LYS A 57 13.20 3.41 0.08
CA LYS A 57 12.01 4.28 0.17
C LYS A 57 10.79 3.58 0.79
N LEU A 58 11.03 2.76 1.80
CA LEU A 58 10.01 2.05 2.55
C LEU A 58 9.51 2.89 3.73
N SER A 59 8.30 2.60 4.20
CA SER A 59 7.81 3.14 5.48
C SER A 59 8.63 2.59 6.65
N GLN A 60 8.74 3.38 7.72
CA GLN A 60 9.40 2.92 8.94
C GLN A 60 8.71 1.67 9.49
N GLY A 61 9.51 0.66 9.83
CA GLY A 61 9.04 -0.62 10.36
C GLY A 61 8.60 -1.64 9.32
N THR A 62 8.63 -1.33 8.02
CA THR A 62 8.27 -2.28 6.94
C THR A 62 9.23 -3.47 6.88
N LEU A 63 10.52 -3.28 7.19
CA LEU A 63 11.50 -4.38 7.17
C LEU A 63 11.27 -5.36 8.33
N LEU A 64 10.85 -4.83 9.49
CA LEU A 64 10.57 -5.60 10.70
C LEU A 64 9.12 -6.12 10.77
N SER A 65 8.19 -5.55 9.99
CA SER A 65 6.79 -5.96 10.00
C SER A 65 6.65 -7.42 9.55
N LEU A 66 5.73 -8.18 10.15
CA LEU A 66 5.53 -9.58 9.79
C LEU A 66 4.78 -9.78 8.46
N GLY A 67 4.35 -8.71 7.79
CA GLY A 67 3.67 -8.78 6.50
C GLY A 67 3.40 -7.43 5.84
N ILE A 68 3.28 -7.51 4.52
CA ILE A 68 2.72 -6.53 3.56
C ILE A 68 3.70 -5.44 3.08
N SER A 69 3.94 -5.46 1.77
CA SER A 69 4.63 -4.42 0.99
C SER A 69 3.89 -3.10 1.14
N THR A 70 4.57 -2.03 1.53
CA THR A 70 3.98 -0.70 1.73
C THR A 70 4.18 0.19 0.51
N GLN A 71 4.09 -0.35 -0.71
CA GLN A 71 3.96 0.53 -1.87
C GLN A 71 2.56 1.16 -1.79
N ILE A 72 2.51 2.50 -1.75
CA ILE A 72 1.26 3.26 -1.63
C ILE A 72 1.02 3.95 -2.96
N ARG A 73 -0.18 3.80 -3.51
CA ARG A 73 -0.68 4.58 -4.64
C ARG A 73 -1.80 5.50 -4.20
N THR A 74 -2.04 6.53 -5.00
CA THR A 74 -3.13 7.48 -4.76
C THR A 74 -4.24 7.27 -5.79
N ILE A 75 -5.48 7.24 -5.32
CA ILE A 75 -6.68 7.21 -6.17
C ILE A 75 -7.50 8.50 -5.97
N PRO A 76 -8.22 8.96 -7.00
CA PRO A 76 -9.10 10.12 -6.85
C PRO A 76 -10.28 9.79 -5.92
N LEU A 77 -10.62 10.71 -5.02
CA LEU A 77 -11.88 10.73 -4.29
C LEU A 77 -12.86 11.57 -5.11
N ILE A 78 -13.96 10.97 -5.57
CA ILE A 78 -14.92 11.66 -6.46
C ILE A 78 -15.99 12.40 -5.64
N GLY A 79 -16.20 12.01 -4.38
CA GLY A 79 -17.02 12.77 -3.45
C GLY A 79 -17.80 11.89 -2.48
N LEU A 80 -18.99 12.38 -2.11
CA LEU A 80 -19.93 11.67 -1.24
C LEU A 80 -20.86 10.78 -2.07
N ALA A 81 -21.22 9.63 -1.50
CA ALA A 81 -22.19 8.71 -2.05
C ALA A 81 -23.27 8.43 -1.01
N SER A 82 -24.51 8.80 -1.31
CA SER A 82 -25.65 8.53 -0.43
C SER A 82 -25.93 7.03 -0.39
N CYS A 83 -25.99 6.48 0.82
CA CYS A 83 -26.31 5.09 1.08
C CYS A 83 -27.82 4.85 1.28
N GLY A 84 -28.68 5.75 0.81
CA GLY A 84 -30.14 5.62 0.93
C GLY A 84 -30.88 6.51 -0.06
N ILE A 85 -31.22 7.73 0.36
CA ILE A 85 -31.95 8.69 -0.48
C ILE A 85 -30.95 9.39 -1.41
N PRO A 86 -31.08 9.30 -2.74
CA PRO A 86 -30.18 9.98 -3.66
C PRO A 86 -30.11 11.49 -3.36
N GLN A 87 -28.89 12.01 -3.28
CA GLN A 87 -28.61 13.43 -3.10
C GLN A 87 -27.69 13.92 -4.21
N GLU A 88 -27.80 15.20 -4.54
CA GLU A 88 -26.85 15.87 -5.42
C GLU A 88 -25.60 16.24 -4.62
N TYR A 89 -24.45 15.78 -5.08
CA TYR A 89 -23.16 16.13 -4.51
C TYR A 89 -22.30 16.84 -5.56
N ASP A 90 -21.60 17.88 -5.13
CA ASP A 90 -20.50 18.45 -5.91
C ASP A 90 -19.34 17.45 -5.87
N LEU A 91 -18.79 17.13 -7.05
CA LEU A 91 -17.69 16.18 -7.24
C LEU A 91 -16.31 16.88 -7.18
N ASN A 92 -16.28 18.19 -7.00
CA ASN A 92 -15.07 18.99 -7.02
C ASN A 92 -14.46 19.18 -5.61
N GLY A 93 -13.13 19.25 -5.54
CA GLY A 93 -12.42 19.72 -4.34
C GLY A 93 -12.02 18.63 -3.34
N TYR A 94 -12.11 17.35 -3.69
CA TYR A 94 -11.66 16.26 -2.83
C TYR A 94 -10.19 15.91 -3.06
N GLU A 95 -9.48 15.64 -1.95
CA GLU A 95 -8.09 15.18 -1.99
C GLU A 95 -8.01 13.70 -2.36
N ALA A 96 -6.98 13.34 -3.12
CA ALA A 96 -6.70 11.95 -3.47
C ALA A 96 -6.39 11.12 -2.21
N VAL A 97 -6.82 9.86 -2.21
CA VAL A 97 -6.69 8.96 -1.07
C VAL A 97 -5.53 7.99 -1.29
N PRO A 98 -4.64 7.81 -0.31
CA PRO A 98 -3.62 6.75 -0.35
C PRO A 98 -4.24 5.37 -0.15
N ILE A 99 -3.82 4.40 -0.96
CA ILE A 99 -4.19 2.99 -0.86
C ILE A 99 -2.96 2.10 -1.02
N GLY A 100 -3.00 0.91 -0.44
CA GLY A 100 -1.95 -0.10 -0.66
C GLY A 100 -1.93 -0.60 -2.11
N GLU A 101 -0.74 -0.86 -2.63
CA GLU A 101 -0.52 -1.41 -3.98
C GLU A 101 -1.31 -2.70 -4.20
N GLU A 102 -1.48 -3.51 -3.15
CA GLU A 102 -2.23 -4.77 -3.19
C GLU A 102 -3.73 -4.59 -3.44
N LEU A 103 -4.28 -3.41 -3.13
CA LEU A 103 -5.68 -3.05 -3.37
C LEU A 103 -5.86 -2.22 -4.65
N TYR A 104 -4.77 -1.69 -5.22
CA TYR A 104 -4.82 -0.78 -6.35
C TYR A 104 -5.20 -1.50 -7.65
N HIS A 105 -6.12 -0.88 -8.38
CA HIS A 105 -6.45 -1.25 -9.76
C HIS A 105 -6.52 0.01 -10.62
N GLU A 106 -6.11 -0.11 -11.88
CA GLU A 106 -6.18 0.98 -12.84
C GLU A 106 -7.64 1.45 -13.03
N GLY A 107 -7.85 2.77 -12.99
CA GLY A 107 -9.18 3.39 -13.11
C GLY A 107 -10.04 3.34 -11.84
N MET A 108 -9.51 2.84 -10.72
CA MET A 108 -10.22 2.83 -9.44
C MET A 108 -10.35 4.23 -8.85
N TYR A 109 -11.43 4.46 -8.11
CA TYR A 109 -11.68 5.69 -7.39
C TYR A 109 -12.29 5.42 -6.02
N ALA A 110 -12.34 6.45 -5.17
CA ALA A 110 -12.98 6.39 -3.86
C ALA A 110 -14.24 7.27 -3.80
N VAL A 111 -15.19 6.86 -2.95
CA VAL A 111 -16.31 7.69 -2.49
C VAL A 111 -16.46 7.56 -0.98
N ARG A 112 -16.98 8.60 -0.33
CA ARG A 112 -17.31 8.57 1.09
C ARG A 112 -18.80 8.29 1.26
N ALA A 113 -19.13 7.21 1.96
CA ALA A 113 -20.50 6.84 2.25
C ALA A 113 -21.16 7.87 3.18
N GLU A 114 -22.36 8.32 2.82
CA GLU A 114 -23.22 9.15 3.66
C GLU A 114 -24.53 8.43 3.97
N GLY A 115 -24.88 8.33 5.25
CA GLY A 115 -26.07 7.62 5.73
C GLY A 115 -25.78 6.23 6.28
N ASP A 116 -26.82 5.58 6.79
CA ASP A 116 -26.73 4.34 7.59
C ASP A 116 -27.50 3.15 7.00
N SER A 117 -28.23 3.33 5.89
CA SER A 117 -29.08 2.28 5.29
C SER A 117 -28.30 1.09 4.71
N MET A 118 -26.97 1.16 4.61
CA MET A 118 -26.11 0.03 4.23
C MET A 118 -25.39 -0.60 5.44
N SER A 119 -25.68 -0.16 6.67
CA SER A 119 -25.10 -0.70 7.90
C SER A 119 -25.59 -2.14 8.17
N PRO A 120 -24.75 -3.03 8.73
CA PRO A 120 -23.37 -2.80 9.18
C PRO A 120 -22.32 -2.97 8.07
N LYS A 121 -22.73 -3.25 6.83
CA LYS A 121 -21.82 -3.59 5.73
C LYS A 121 -21.02 -2.38 5.25
N ILE A 122 -21.67 -1.22 5.15
CA ILE A 122 -21.04 0.08 4.90
C ILE A 122 -21.63 1.06 5.91
N ASN A 123 -20.77 1.59 6.78
CA ASN A 123 -21.16 2.56 7.80
C ASN A 123 -21.07 3.97 7.24
N ASN A 124 -21.77 4.90 7.90
CA ASN A 124 -21.65 6.32 7.61
C ASN A 124 -20.18 6.79 7.72
N ASN A 125 -19.75 7.65 6.79
CA ASN A 125 -18.38 8.12 6.60
C ASN A 125 -17.33 7.06 6.22
N SER A 126 -17.73 5.81 5.95
CA SER A 126 -16.80 4.82 5.40
C SER A 126 -16.27 5.25 4.04
N LEU A 127 -14.99 5.00 3.80
CA LEU A 127 -14.38 5.18 2.49
C LEU A 127 -14.56 3.89 1.68
N VAL A 128 -15.15 4.02 0.50
CA VAL A 128 -15.47 2.89 -0.39
C VAL A 128 -14.62 3.01 -1.65
N TYR A 129 -13.89 1.94 -1.98
CA TYR A 129 -13.09 1.86 -3.21
C TYR A 129 -13.89 1.19 -4.32
N CYS A 130 -14.04 1.89 -5.44
CA CYS A 130 -14.89 1.49 -6.55
C CYS A 130 -14.04 1.14 -7.77
N ARG A 131 -14.07 -0.13 -8.19
CA ARG A 131 -13.43 -0.59 -9.43
C ARG A 131 -14.40 -0.38 -10.60
N THR A 132 -13.92 0.22 -11.68
CA THR A 132 -14.75 0.54 -12.87
C THR A 132 -14.84 -0.61 -13.87
N ASN A 133 -13.79 -1.42 -13.99
CA ASN A 133 -13.64 -2.42 -15.05
C ASN A 133 -13.82 -3.86 -14.53
N MET A 134 -14.88 -4.10 -13.77
CA MET A 134 -15.17 -5.42 -13.19
C MET A 134 -16.51 -5.94 -13.72
N GLN A 135 -16.57 -7.25 -14.01
CA GLN A 135 -17.85 -7.93 -14.27
C GLN A 135 -18.69 -7.90 -12.98
N ILE A 136 -19.94 -7.43 -13.08
CA ILE A 136 -20.86 -7.32 -11.94
C ILE A 136 -21.67 -8.61 -11.86
N ASP A 137 -21.52 -9.32 -10.75
CA ASP A 137 -22.29 -10.54 -10.43
C ASP A 137 -23.29 -10.29 -9.29
N SER A 138 -24.25 -11.21 -9.14
CA SER A 138 -25.24 -11.15 -8.07
C SER A 138 -24.56 -11.11 -6.68
N GLY A 139 -24.96 -10.14 -5.86
CA GLY A 139 -24.38 -9.90 -4.53
C GLY A 139 -23.26 -8.85 -4.48
N ASN A 140 -22.82 -8.34 -5.64
CA ASN A 140 -21.92 -7.19 -5.69
C ASN A 140 -22.65 -5.90 -5.28
N ILE A 141 -21.90 -4.96 -4.68
CA ILE A 141 -22.38 -3.60 -4.41
C ILE A 141 -21.85 -2.72 -5.53
N VAL A 142 -22.75 -1.97 -6.15
CA VAL A 142 -22.44 -1.10 -7.29
C VAL A 142 -22.70 0.34 -6.89
N HIS A 143 -21.70 1.19 -7.11
CA HIS A 143 -21.87 2.63 -7.10
C HIS A 143 -22.29 3.08 -8.50
N TYR A 144 -23.40 3.81 -8.61
CA TYR A 144 -23.91 4.31 -9.87
C TYR A 144 -24.42 5.74 -9.70
N SER A 145 -24.35 6.51 -10.77
CA SER A 145 -24.97 7.83 -10.90
C SER A 145 -25.98 7.79 -12.04
N ILE A 146 -27.14 8.42 -11.86
CA ILE A 146 -28.14 8.62 -12.91
C ILE A 146 -28.12 10.10 -13.27
N ASN A 147 -28.11 10.38 -14.57
CA ASN A 147 -28.30 11.73 -15.11
C ASN A 147 -29.78 11.99 -15.38
#